data_AF-A0A8B6EQ71-F1
#
_entry.id   AF-A0A8B6EQ71-F1
#
_cell.length_a   1.000
_cell.length_b   1.000
_cell.length_c   1.000
_cell.angle_alpha   90.00
_cell.angle_beta   90.00
_cell.angle_gamma   90.00
#
_symmetry.space_group_name_H-M   'P 1'
#
loop_
_entity.id
_entity.type
_entity.pdbx_description
1 polymer ?
#
loop_
_entity_poly.entity_id
_entity_poly.type
_entity_poly.pdbx_seq_one_letter_code
_entity_poly.pdbx_strand_id
1 'polypeptide(L)'
;MYTSGDVKDVITDLIGSDINSNDSVINNLMDNGDYSSAVNILGGVASSLNDNVNKSSGEESKQIREVIVFSLTKVSVTSLDDLDLVAGVLNSATSISDELTDYTQDTALDMYSSLTGVLSDQINITATNKGEESVGLLLDGLSSMLDTNTNKGSEEMEITTNHSHVDTTKVSK
;
A
#
# COMPACT_ATOMS: atom_id res chain seq x y z
N MET A 1 -24.62 -12.69 11.32
CA MET A 1 -24.34 -11.41 10.64
C MET A 1 -23.40 -10.65 11.55
N TYR A 2 -22.13 -10.54 11.18
CA TYR A 2 -21.19 -9.65 11.88
C TYR A 2 -21.55 -8.21 11.52
N THR A 3 -21.62 -7.34 12.51
CA THR A 3 -21.86 -5.91 12.31
C THR A 3 -20.57 -5.25 11.83
N SER A 4 -20.67 -4.05 11.22
CA SER A 4 -19.50 -3.28 10.77
C SER A 4 -18.51 -2.98 11.91
N GLY A 5 -18.98 -2.93 13.17
CA GLY A 5 -18.12 -2.77 14.35
C GLY A 5 -17.28 -4.01 14.65
N ASP A 6 -17.86 -5.21 14.51
CA ASP A 6 -17.15 -6.47 14.80
C ASP A 6 -15.99 -6.70 13.82
N VAL A 7 -16.12 -6.27 12.56
CA VAL A 7 -15.05 -6.38 11.55
C VAL A 7 -13.91 -5.40 11.84
N LYS A 8 -14.24 -4.20 12.31
CA LYS A 8 -13.26 -3.18 12.70
C LYS A 8 -12.43 -3.63 13.89
N ASP A 9 -13.06 -4.16 14.93
CA ASP A 9 -12.36 -4.62 16.12
C ASP A 9 -11.41 -5.77 15.77
N VAL A 10 -11.85 -6.72 14.93
CA VAL A 10 -10.99 -7.83 14.46
C VAL A 10 -9.80 -7.32 13.63
N ILE A 11 -10.01 -6.37 12.71
CA ILE A 11 -8.92 -5.80 11.93
C ILE A 11 -7.97 -5.03 12.85
N THR A 12 -8.50 -4.21 13.75
CA THR A 12 -7.69 -3.42 14.70
C THR A 12 -6.87 -4.31 15.63
N ASP A 13 -7.41 -5.45 16.09
CA ASP A 13 -6.67 -6.42 16.89
C ASP A 13 -5.57 -7.12 16.07
N LEU A 14 -5.83 -7.38 14.79
CA LEU A 14 -4.85 -8.04 13.91
C LEU A 14 -3.66 -7.13 13.59
N ILE A 15 -3.93 -5.93 13.05
CA ILE A 15 -2.89 -5.02 12.53
C ILE A 15 -2.51 -3.89 13.49
N GLY A 16 -3.36 -3.59 14.48
CA GLY A 16 -3.19 -2.45 15.38
C GLY A 16 -3.90 -1.20 14.87
N SER A 17 -4.23 -0.28 15.79
CA SER A 17 -4.71 1.07 15.44
C SER A 17 -3.58 2.02 14.98
N ASP A 18 -2.34 1.60 15.16
CA ASP A 18 -1.11 2.28 14.75
C ASP A 18 -0.01 1.22 14.55
N ILE A 19 0.98 1.52 13.70
CA ILE A 19 2.12 0.65 13.44
C ILE A 19 2.94 0.33 14.69
N ASN A 20 2.89 1.18 15.72
CA ASN A 20 3.60 0.97 16.98
C ASN A 20 2.75 0.25 18.04
N SER A 21 1.58 -0.28 17.67
CA SER A 21 0.73 -1.00 18.62
C SER A 21 1.38 -2.32 19.03
N ASN A 22 1.95 -2.35 20.24
CA ASN A 22 2.61 -3.54 20.80
C ASN A 22 1.65 -4.74 20.98
N ASP A 23 0.34 -4.50 21.00
CA ASP A 23 -0.67 -5.55 21.17
C ASP A 23 -1.14 -6.15 19.84
N SER A 24 -0.66 -5.65 18.68
CA SER A 24 -1.09 -6.19 17.39
C SER A 24 -0.50 -7.57 17.13
N VAL A 25 -1.32 -8.46 16.56
CA VAL A 25 -0.86 -9.81 16.14
C VAL A 25 0.29 -9.69 15.15
N ILE A 26 0.24 -8.71 14.24
CA ILE A 26 1.30 -8.44 13.27
C ILE A 26 2.63 -8.08 13.93
N ASN A 27 2.65 -7.12 14.85
CA ASN A 27 3.88 -6.70 15.51
C ASN A 27 4.46 -7.85 16.34
N ASN A 28 3.62 -8.63 17.03
CA ASN A 28 4.06 -9.83 17.74
C ASN A 28 4.68 -10.88 16.80
N LEU A 29 4.13 -11.10 15.60
CA LEU A 29 4.71 -12.02 14.62
C LEU A 29 6.06 -11.50 14.09
N MET A 30 6.13 -10.20 13.77
CA MET A 30 7.35 -9.55 13.31
C MET A 30 8.47 -9.60 14.37
N ASP A 31 8.16 -9.30 15.63
CA ASP A 31 9.12 -9.34 16.75
C ASP A 31 9.66 -10.75 17.01
N ASN A 32 8.86 -11.79 16.73
CA ASN A 32 9.27 -13.18 16.80
C ASN A 32 9.97 -13.70 15.53
N GLY A 33 10.12 -12.85 14.51
CA GLY A 33 10.74 -13.18 13.23
C GLY A 33 9.86 -14.00 12.27
N ASP A 34 8.57 -14.16 12.56
CA ASP A 34 7.60 -14.83 11.67
C ASP A 34 7.02 -13.84 10.65
N TYR A 35 7.89 -13.34 9.79
CA TYR A 35 7.52 -12.35 8.77
C TYR A 35 6.55 -12.90 7.73
N SER A 36 6.67 -14.17 7.33
CA SER A 36 5.78 -14.76 6.33
C SER A 36 4.34 -14.81 6.82
N SER A 37 4.09 -15.22 8.06
CA SER A 37 2.74 -15.21 8.64
C SER A 37 2.20 -13.79 8.76
N ALA A 38 3.04 -12.84 9.19
CA ALA A 38 2.65 -11.45 9.30
C ALA A 38 2.23 -10.88 7.92
N VAL A 39 3.04 -11.08 6.88
CA VAL A 39 2.74 -10.59 5.54
C VAL A 39 1.49 -11.28 4.96
N ASN A 40 1.29 -12.58 5.20
CA ASN A 40 0.07 -13.27 4.76
C ASN A 40 -1.20 -12.68 5.39
N ILE A 41 -1.17 -12.33 6.69
CA ILE A 41 -2.29 -11.67 7.35
C ILE A 41 -2.52 -10.28 6.75
N LEU A 42 -1.45 -9.49 6.58
CA LEU A 42 -1.52 -8.16 5.94
C LEU A 42 -2.13 -8.24 4.53
N GLY A 43 -1.74 -9.25 3.74
CA GLY A 43 -2.28 -9.53 2.42
C GLY A 43 -3.78 -9.88 2.43
N GLY A 44 -4.20 -10.70 3.40
CA GLY A 44 -5.61 -11.00 3.61
C GLY A 44 -6.45 -9.76 3.93
N VAL A 45 -5.92 -8.84 4.75
CA VAL A 45 -6.59 -7.57 5.05
C VAL A 45 -6.65 -6.67 3.81
N ALA A 46 -5.54 -6.49 3.09
CA ALA A 46 -5.48 -5.67 1.88
C ALA A 46 -6.46 -6.16 0.80
N SER A 47 -6.50 -7.48 0.55
CA SER A 47 -7.44 -8.09 -0.40
C SER A 47 -8.89 -7.86 0.03
N SER A 48 -9.20 -8.02 1.32
CA SER A 48 -10.56 -7.81 1.85
C SER A 48 -11.02 -6.36 1.69
N LEU A 49 -10.11 -5.39 1.86
CA LEU A 49 -10.41 -3.98 1.59
C LEU A 49 -10.71 -3.74 0.10
N ASN A 50 -9.90 -4.31 -0.79
CA ASN A 50 -10.10 -4.20 -2.23
C ASN A 50 -11.40 -4.86 -2.72
N ASP A 51 -11.85 -5.93 -2.07
CA ASP A 51 -13.13 -6.57 -2.39
C ASP A 51 -14.35 -5.82 -1.82
N ASN A 52 -14.15 -4.93 -0.84
CA ASN A 52 -15.23 -4.27 -0.09
C ASN A 52 -15.15 -2.72 -0.13
N VAL A 53 -14.55 -2.13 -1.17
CA VAL A 53 -14.38 -0.67 -1.36
C VAL A 53 -15.68 0.13 -1.13
N ASN A 54 -16.85 -0.46 -1.41
CA ASN A 54 -18.15 0.19 -1.22
C ASN A 54 -18.77 0.05 0.19
N LYS A 55 -18.14 -0.68 1.12
CA LYS A 55 -18.70 -1.01 2.45
C LYS A 55 -17.92 -0.43 3.64
N SER A 56 -16.67 -0.03 3.42
CA SER A 56 -15.86 0.66 4.43
C SER A 56 -15.97 2.17 4.24
N SER A 57 -15.84 2.94 5.32
CA SER A 57 -15.64 4.39 5.16
C SER A 57 -14.24 4.64 4.57
N GLY A 58 -14.12 5.53 3.58
CA GLY A 58 -12.83 5.78 2.91
C GLY A 58 -11.70 6.16 3.85
N GLU A 59 -12.01 6.83 4.98
CA GLU A 59 -11.03 7.17 6.01
C GLU A 59 -10.53 5.95 6.80
N GLU A 60 -11.40 4.97 7.08
CA GLU A 60 -10.98 3.74 7.77
C GLU A 60 -10.15 2.83 6.86
N SER A 61 -10.58 2.67 5.60
CA SER A 61 -9.79 1.93 4.60
C SER A 61 -8.41 2.56 4.41
N LYS A 62 -8.35 3.89 4.37
CA LYS A 62 -7.10 4.64 4.32
C LYS A 62 -6.18 4.33 5.49
N GLN A 63 -6.64 4.48 6.72
CA GLN A 63 -5.82 4.22 7.91
C GLN A 63 -5.27 2.78 7.93
N ILE A 64 -6.10 1.80 7.57
CA ILE A 64 -5.67 0.40 7.51
C ILE A 64 -4.60 0.20 6.43
N ARG A 65 -4.77 0.78 5.23
CA ARG A 65 -3.76 0.68 4.15
C ARG A 65 -2.45 1.32 4.56
N GLU A 66 -2.49 2.46 5.24
CA GLU A 66 -1.29 3.13 5.73
C GLU A 66 -0.55 2.25 6.73
N VAL A 67 -1.26 1.67 7.71
CA VAL A 67 -0.66 0.70 8.65
C VAL A 67 -0.05 -0.49 7.91
N ILE A 68 -0.72 -1.04 6.89
CA ILE A 68 -0.18 -2.14 6.10
C ILE A 68 1.14 -1.75 5.42
N VAL A 69 1.18 -0.62 4.70
CA VAL A 69 2.39 -0.15 4.00
C VAL A 69 3.53 0.03 5.00
N PHE A 70 3.28 0.74 6.10
CA PHE A 70 4.33 0.96 7.09
C PHE A 70 4.76 -0.36 7.75
N SER A 71 3.85 -1.31 8.04
CA SER A 71 4.19 -2.61 8.61
C SER A 71 5.12 -3.41 7.70
N LEU A 72 4.90 -3.35 6.39
CA LEU A 72 5.79 -4.01 5.42
C LEU A 72 7.22 -3.46 5.46
N THR A 73 7.45 -2.20 5.84
CA THR A 73 8.81 -1.62 5.94
C THR A 73 9.69 -2.33 6.98
N LYS A 74 9.08 -3.04 7.93
CA LYS A 74 9.79 -3.81 8.97
C LYS A 74 10.19 -5.22 8.51
N VAL A 75 9.67 -5.69 7.37
CA VAL A 75 9.89 -7.05 6.89
C VAL A 75 11.28 -7.16 6.25
N SER A 76 12.04 -8.16 6.68
CA SER A 76 13.32 -8.48 6.04
C SER A 76 13.08 -9.31 4.77
N VAL A 77 13.43 -8.74 3.62
CA VAL A 77 13.30 -9.39 2.32
C VAL A 77 14.69 -9.83 1.85
N THR A 78 14.92 -11.14 1.75
CA THR A 78 16.25 -11.68 1.44
C THR A 78 16.26 -12.67 0.27
N SER A 79 15.09 -13.06 -0.22
CA SER A 79 14.90 -14.01 -1.31
C SER A 79 13.84 -13.53 -2.29
N LEU A 80 13.76 -14.18 -3.46
CA LEU A 80 12.69 -13.90 -4.43
C LEU A 80 11.30 -14.29 -3.88
N ASP A 81 11.19 -15.32 -3.04
CA ASP A 81 9.91 -15.69 -2.40
C ASP A 81 9.42 -14.59 -1.46
N ASP A 82 10.32 -14.04 -0.62
CA ASP A 82 9.98 -12.93 0.27
C ASP A 82 9.59 -11.69 -0.54
N LEU A 83 10.30 -11.45 -1.65
CA LEU A 83 10.03 -10.32 -2.54
C LEU A 83 8.65 -10.45 -3.15
N ASP A 84 8.32 -11.59 -3.75
CA ASP A 84 7.02 -11.82 -4.39
C ASP A 84 5.88 -11.65 -3.39
N LEU A 85 6.07 -12.18 -2.17
CA LEU A 85 5.11 -12.08 -1.10
C LEU A 85 4.90 -10.61 -0.66
N VAL A 86 5.97 -9.87 -0.37
CA VAL A 86 5.89 -8.48 0.08
C VAL A 86 5.39 -7.57 -1.04
N ALA A 87 5.86 -7.74 -2.27
CA ALA A 87 5.42 -6.98 -3.43
C ALA A 87 3.92 -7.20 -3.70
N GLY A 88 3.42 -8.44 -3.62
CA GLY A 88 2.01 -8.72 -3.81
C GLY A 88 1.09 -8.03 -2.80
N VAL A 89 1.51 -7.98 -1.52
CA VAL A 89 0.77 -7.26 -0.48
C VAL A 89 0.88 -5.76 -0.65
N LEU A 90 2.07 -5.24 -1.01
CA LEU A 90 2.27 -3.82 -1.28
C LEU A 90 1.40 -3.35 -2.44
N ASN A 91 1.39 -4.08 -3.57
CA ASN A 91 0.53 -3.80 -4.73
C ASN A 91 -0.95 -3.75 -4.32
N SER A 92 -1.39 -4.69 -3.48
CA SER A 92 -2.77 -4.75 -2.99
C SER A 92 -3.09 -3.58 -2.06
N ALA A 93 -2.16 -3.17 -1.20
CA ALA A 93 -2.34 -2.03 -0.31
C ALA A 93 -2.41 -0.71 -1.09
N THR A 94 -1.63 -0.58 -2.17
CA THR A 94 -1.51 0.65 -2.98
C THR A 94 -2.45 0.72 -4.17
N SER A 95 -3.34 -0.25 -4.36
CA SER A 95 -4.24 -0.29 -5.53
C SER A 95 -5.30 0.82 -5.57
N ILE A 96 -5.55 1.50 -4.43
CA ILE A 96 -6.50 2.61 -4.34
C ILE A 96 -5.75 3.84 -3.83
N SER A 97 -5.37 4.70 -4.77
CA SER A 97 -4.55 5.89 -4.56
C SER A 97 -5.06 6.85 -3.51
N ASP A 98 -6.37 7.10 -3.54
CA ASP A 98 -7.02 8.18 -2.80
C ASP A 98 -7.14 7.82 -1.31
N GLU A 99 -6.88 6.56 -1.00
CA GLU A 99 -6.83 6.00 0.35
C GLU A 99 -5.39 5.92 0.87
N LEU A 100 -4.46 6.74 0.35
CA LEU A 100 -3.10 6.91 0.86
C LEU A 100 -2.72 8.39 0.94
N THR A 101 -2.09 8.81 2.04
CA THR A 101 -1.38 10.09 2.08
C THR A 101 -0.17 10.10 1.16
N ASP A 102 0.25 11.29 0.72
CA ASP A 102 1.45 11.45 -0.11
C ASP A 102 2.70 10.89 0.59
N TYR A 103 2.79 11.05 1.92
CA TYR A 103 3.87 10.47 2.71
C TYR A 103 3.90 8.93 2.66
N THR A 104 2.73 8.28 2.73
CA THR A 104 2.65 6.81 2.59
C THR A 104 2.93 6.37 1.16
N GLN A 105 2.55 7.16 0.16
CA GLN A 105 2.89 6.88 -1.24
C GLN A 105 4.40 6.93 -1.49
N ASP A 106 5.08 7.95 -0.95
CA ASP A 106 6.55 8.03 -0.99
C ASP A 106 7.20 6.84 -0.28
N THR A 107 6.66 6.46 0.89
CA THR A 107 7.14 5.28 1.62
C THR A 107 6.99 3.99 0.80
N ALA A 108 5.86 3.81 0.09
CA ALA A 108 5.66 2.67 -0.79
C ALA A 108 6.64 2.69 -1.98
N LEU A 109 6.94 3.85 -2.56
CA LEU A 109 7.94 3.99 -3.63
C LEU A 109 9.35 3.62 -3.14
N ASP A 110 9.73 4.05 -1.94
CA ASP A 110 11.00 3.66 -1.32
C ASP A 110 11.09 2.14 -1.09
N MET A 111 9.96 1.51 -0.75
CA MET A 111 9.86 0.05 -0.66
C MET A 111 10.04 -0.62 -2.03
N TYR A 112 9.35 -0.18 -3.08
CA TYR A 112 9.56 -0.74 -4.43
C TYR A 112 11.01 -0.60 -4.90
N SER A 113 11.65 0.53 -4.59
CA SER A 113 13.08 0.74 -4.86
C SER A 113 13.96 -0.28 -4.14
N SER A 114 13.69 -0.52 -2.85
CA SER A 114 14.39 -1.51 -2.04
C SER A 114 14.20 -2.94 -2.56
N LEU A 115 12.96 -3.32 -2.92
CA LEU A 115 12.65 -4.62 -3.51
C LEU A 115 13.33 -4.81 -4.87
N THR A 116 13.41 -3.76 -5.69
CA THR A 116 14.16 -3.78 -6.96
C THR A 116 15.66 -4.01 -6.73
N GLY A 117 16.22 -3.44 -5.65
CA GLY A 117 17.59 -3.74 -5.22
C GLY A 117 17.79 -5.22 -4.90
N VAL A 118 16.89 -5.80 -4.09
CA VAL A 118 16.92 -7.24 -3.76
C VAL A 118 16.80 -8.09 -5.02
N LEU A 119 15.87 -7.76 -5.92
CA LEU A 119 15.71 -8.46 -7.19
C LEU A 119 17.01 -8.44 -8.01
N SER A 120 17.65 -7.27 -8.13
CA SER A 120 18.91 -7.11 -8.85
C SER A 120 20.01 -8.02 -8.27
N ASP A 121 20.12 -8.08 -6.95
CA ASP A 121 21.09 -8.93 -6.27
C ASP A 121 20.78 -10.42 -6.48
N GLN A 122 19.50 -10.83 -6.44
CA GLN A 122 19.07 -12.23 -6.57
C GLN A 122 19.11 -12.76 -8.01
N ILE A 123 18.79 -11.93 -9.01
CA ILE A 123 18.86 -12.31 -10.45
C ILE A 123 20.31 -12.57 -10.86
N ASN A 124 21.27 -11.83 -10.31
CA ASN A 124 22.70 -12.09 -10.56
C ASN A 124 23.17 -13.44 -9.99
N ILE A 125 22.41 -14.03 -9.07
CA ILE A 125 22.71 -15.30 -8.38
C ILE A 125 21.90 -16.47 -8.98
N THR A 126 20.74 -16.21 -9.59
CA THR A 126 19.75 -17.23 -9.96
C THR A 126 19.27 -17.06 -11.40
N ALA A 127 19.45 -18.07 -12.27
CA ALA A 127 19.02 -18.00 -13.67
C ALA A 127 17.56 -18.47 -13.87
N THR A 128 16.74 -17.55 -14.40
CA THR A 128 15.52 -17.71 -15.24
C THR A 128 14.18 -18.15 -14.61
N ASN A 129 13.11 -17.59 -15.20
CA ASN A 129 11.67 -17.61 -14.91
C ASN A 129 11.22 -16.89 -13.63
N LYS A 130 11.72 -17.27 -12.45
CA LYS A 130 11.24 -16.66 -11.19
C LYS A 130 11.53 -15.15 -11.11
N GLY A 131 12.70 -14.74 -11.56
CA GLY A 131 13.04 -13.32 -11.64
C GLY A 131 12.14 -12.53 -12.59
N GLU A 132 11.61 -13.15 -13.66
CA GLU A 132 10.69 -12.48 -14.58
C GLU A 132 9.31 -12.27 -13.93
N GLU A 133 8.83 -13.24 -13.15
CA GLU A 133 7.60 -13.10 -12.36
C GLU A 133 7.73 -11.99 -11.32
N SER A 134 8.83 -11.97 -10.56
CA SER A 134 9.14 -10.90 -9.60
C SER A 134 9.24 -9.53 -10.27
N VAL A 135 9.87 -9.43 -11.44
CA VAL A 135 9.90 -8.19 -12.26
C VAL A 135 8.48 -7.76 -12.61
N GLY A 136 7.65 -8.67 -13.09
CA GLY A 136 6.26 -8.39 -13.43
C GLY A 136 5.48 -7.80 -12.26
N LEU A 137 5.58 -8.42 -11.08
CA LEU A 137 4.93 -7.93 -9.86
C LEU A 137 5.37 -6.52 -9.48
N LEU A 138 6.67 -6.22 -9.53
CA LEU A 138 7.19 -4.89 -9.22
C LEU A 138 6.74 -3.84 -10.25
N LEU A 139 6.73 -4.20 -11.54
CA LEU A 139 6.27 -3.31 -12.61
C LEU A 139 4.77 -2.99 -12.49
N ASP A 140 3.95 -3.98 -12.14
CA ASP A 140 2.51 -3.77 -11.93
C ASP A 140 2.25 -2.78 -10.80
N GLY A 141 2.96 -2.93 -9.66
CA GLY A 141 2.87 -2.01 -8.53
C GLY A 141 3.31 -0.60 -8.86
N LEU A 142 4.48 -0.45 -9.50
CA LEU A 142 5.00 0.84 -9.94
C LEU A 142 4.12 1.52 -10.99
N SER A 143 3.53 0.75 -11.92
CA SER A 143 2.60 1.28 -12.91
C SER A 143 1.33 1.81 -12.24
N SER A 144 0.76 1.06 -11.28
CA SER A 144 -0.41 1.50 -10.52
C SER A 144 -0.14 2.80 -9.76
N MET A 145 1.04 2.95 -9.17
CA MET A 145 1.46 4.18 -8.49
C MET A 145 1.68 5.35 -9.45
N LEU A 146 2.18 5.09 -10.66
CA LEU A 146 2.34 6.11 -11.69
C LEU A 146 0.98 6.62 -12.20
N ASP A 147 0.05 5.72 -12.49
CA ASP A 147 -1.32 6.06 -12.91
C ASP A 147 -2.03 6.88 -11.84
N THR A 148 -1.91 6.45 -10.59
CA THR A 148 -2.35 7.16 -9.38
C THR A 148 -1.85 8.60 -9.33
N ASN A 149 -0.53 8.79 -9.40
CA ASN A 149 0.07 10.12 -9.29
C ASN A 149 -0.29 11.01 -10.49
N THR A 150 -0.44 10.42 -11.67
CA THR A 150 -0.87 11.12 -12.89
C THR A 150 -2.33 11.61 -12.77
N ASN A 151 -3.21 10.79 -12.20
CA ASN A 151 -4.60 11.16 -11.95
C ASN A 151 -4.69 12.30 -10.92
N LYS A 152 -4.01 12.17 -9.78
CA LYS A 152 -3.93 13.24 -8.76
C LYS A 152 -3.45 14.57 -9.36
N GLY A 153 -2.35 14.56 -10.09
CA GLY A 153 -1.82 15.76 -10.73
C GLY A 153 -2.78 16.37 -11.76
N SER A 154 -3.58 15.56 -12.43
CA SER A 154 -4.62 16.02 -13.36
C SER A 154 -5.78 16.72 -12.63
N GLU A 155 -6.24 16.15 -11.51
CA GLU A 155 -7.29 16.74 -10.67
C GLU A 155 -6.85 18.08 -10.06
N GLU A 156 -5.63 18.16 -9.54
CA GLU A 156 -5.06 19.40 -8.99
C GLU A 156 -4.96 20.50 -10.07
N MET A 157 -4.58 20.12 -11.29
CA MET A 157 -4.54 21.04 -12.43
C MET A 157 -5.94 21.53 -12.83
N GLU A 158 -6.95 20.66 -12.80
CA GLU A 158 -8.34 21.02 -13.09
C GLU A 158 -8.93 21.98 -12.03
N ILE A 159 -8.65 21.72 -10.75
CA ILE A 159 -9.03 22.61 -9.64
C ILE A 159 -8.38 23.99 -9.80
N THR A 160 -7.08 24.03 -10.13
CA THR A 160 -6.33 25.28 -10.31
C THR A 160 -6.85 26.08 -11.51
N THR A 161 -7.18 25.40 -12.61
CA THR A 161 -7.71 26.02 -13.83
C THR A 161 -9.12 26.59 -13.61
N ASN A 162 -9.98 25.87 -12.88
CA ASN A 162 -11.32 26.34 -12.53
C ASN A 162 -11.29 27.51 -11.51
N HIS A 163 -10.37 27.52 -10.55
CA HIS A 163 -10.19 28.64 -9.62
C HIS A 163 -9.62 29.89 -10.31
N SER A 164 -8.78 29.74 -11.34
CA SER A 164 -8.27 30.87 -12.13
C SER A 164 -9.36 31.53 -13.01
N HIS A 165 -10.43 30.80 -13.36
CA HIS A 165 -11.51 31.32 -14.21
C HIS A 165 -12.61 32.11 -13.46
N VAL A 166 -12.64 32.06 -12.12
CA VAL A 166 -13.71 32.71 -11.32
C VAL A 166 -13.40 34.18 -10.98
N ASP A 167 -12.18 34.67 -11.20
CA ASP A 167 -11.75 36.00 -10.72
C ASP A 167 -11.59 37.08 -11.81
N THR A 168 -12.27 36.96 -12.95
CA THR A 168 -12.24 37.99 -14.02
C THR A 168 -13.58 38.68 -14.30
N THR A 169 -14.69 38.26 -13.69
CA THR A 169 -16.02 38.88 -13.90
C THR A 169 -16.44 39.93 -12.86
N LYS A 170 -15.56 40.32 -11.94
CA LYS A 170 -15.88 41.30 -10.86
C LYS A 170 -15.13 42.63 -10.95
N VAL A 171 -14.82 43.14 -12.15
CA VAL A 171 -14.44 44.55 -12.30
C VAL A 171 -15.05 45.14 -13.58
N SER A 172 -16.32 45.52 -13.52
CA SER A 172 -16.90 46.53 -14.42
C SER A 172 -18.17 47.11 -13.81
N LYS A 173 -18.00 48.20 -13.06
CA LYS A 173 -18.99 49.27 -12.89
C LYS A 173 -18.25 50.60 -12.90
#